data_AF-A0A3D3G6N7-F1
#
_entry.id   AF-A0A3D3G6N7-F1
#
_cell.length_a   1.000
_cell.length_b   1.000
_cell.length_c   1.000
_cell.angle_alpha   90.00
_cell.angle_beta   90.00
_cell.angle_gamma   90.00
#
_symmetry.space_group_name_H-M   'P 1'
#
loop_
_entity.id
_entity.type
_entity.pdbx_description
1 polymer ?
#
loop_
_entity_poly.entity_id
_entity_poly.type
_entity_poly.pdbx_seq_one_letter_code
_entity_poly.pdbx_strand_id
1 'polypeptide(L)'
;MAEGKVLTGAGLRGQVAGKTALSTVGKSGAGLTYRGYDVQDLAENCQFEEVAYLIFFGELPTAEQLASYKAKLKSLRQLPQALKEVLERIPADSHPMDVMRTGVSMLGNLETEKSFDQQQDIADRILATLPAIICYWYRYSHDGVRIEESTDDDSIGAQFLHLL
;
A
#
# COMPACT_ATOMS: atom_id res chain seq x y z
N MET A 1 40.46 4.21 18.33
CA MET A 1 39.86 5.36 17.62
C MET A 1 39.72 4.94 16.17
N ALA A 2 38.52 4.52 15.74
CA ALA A 2 38.31 4.14 14.34
C ALA A 2 38.24 5.43 13.51
N GLU A 3 39.12 5.56 12.53
CA GLU A 3 39.14 6.67 11.59
C GLU A 3 37.75 6.80 10.92
N GLY A 4 37.17 7.99 11.02
CA GLY A 4 35.85 8.28 10.45
C GLY A 4 35.90 8.14 8.93
N LYS A 5 35.05 7.27 8.37
CA LYS A 5 34.90 7.05 6.93
C LYS A 5 34.68 8.39 6.23
N VAL A 6 35.56 8.74 5.28
CA VAL A 6 35.42 9.92 4.44
C VAL A 6 34.08 9.85 3.71
N LEU A 7 33.21 10.84 3.95
CA LEU A 7 31.92 10.95 3.28
C LEU A 7 32.15 11.40 1.83
N THR A 8 32.30 10.45 0.92
CA THR A 8 32.44 10.70 -0.52
C THR A 8 31.12 11.10 -1.20
N GLY A 9 30.00 11.08 -0.47
CA GLY A 9 28.66 11.37 -0.98
C GLY A 9 27.98 10.22 -1.73
N ALA A 10 28.70 9.13 -2.04
CA ALA A 10 28.11 7.93 -2.62
C ALA A 10 27.04 7.34 -1.69
N GLY A 11 25.82 7.14 -2.21
CA GLY A 11 24.67 6.63 -1.45
C GLY A 11 23.94 7.67 -0.59
N LEU A 12 24.21 8.97 -0.76
CA LEU A 12 23.48 10.10 -0.14
C LEU A 12 23.40 10.06 1.40
N ARG A 13 24.28 9.32 2.09
CA ARG A 13 24.26 9.26 3.56
C ARG A 13 24.48 10.63 4.18
N GLY A 14 23.53 11.06 5.01
CA GLY A 14 23.55 12.36 5.70
C GLY A 14 23.22 13.56 4.81
N GLN A 15 22.87 13.34 3.54
CA GLN A 15 22.49 14.41 2.61
C GLN A 15 20.97 14.57 2.60
N VAL A 16 20.49 15.78 2.85
CA VAL A 16 19.05 16.09 2.86
C VAL A 16 18.55 16.20 1.43
N ALA A 17 17.75 15.22 0.99
CA ALA A 17 17.15 15.19 -0.35
C ALA A 17 15.78 15.89 -0.44
N GLY A 18 15.16 16.20 0.69
CA GLY A 18 13.82 16.81 0.72
C GLY A 18 13.35 17.14 2.14
N LYS A 19 12.11 17.62 2.24
CA LYS A 19 11.41 17.88 3.50
C LYS A 19 10.20 16.95 3.60
N THR A 20 9.92 16.44 4.80
CA THR A 20 8.77 15.57 5.06
C THR A 20 8.12 15.90 6.38
N ALA A 21 6.79 15.72 6.44
CA ALA A 21 6.00 15.75 7.66
C ALA A 21 5.40 14.36 7.99
N LEU A 22 5.75 13.32 7.21
CA LEU A 22 5.11 12.00 7.31
C LEU A 22 5.61 11.19 8.50
N SER A 23 6.93 11.12 8.71
CA SER A 23 7.50 10.30 9.77
C SER A 23 8.83 10.82 10.32
N THR A 24 9.16 10.38 11.53
CA THR A 24 10.51 10.55 12.09
C THR A 24 11.01 9.22 12.66
N VAL A 25 12.33 8.97 12.54
CA VAL A 25 12.97 7.76 13.03
C VAL A 25 14.10 8.14 13.97
N GLY A 26 14.18 7.52 15.14
CA GLY A 26 15.29 7.67 16.08
C GLY A 26 15.40 9.06 16.72
N LYS A 27 14.28 9.80 16.85
CA LYS A 27 14.23 11.05 17.60
C LYS A 27 13.88 10.76 19.06
N SER A 28 14.59 11.40 19.99
CA SER A 28 14.49 11.22 21.44
C SER A 28 13.05 11.13 21.96
N GLY A 29 12.66 9.96 22.49
CA GLY A 29 11.36 9.69 23.12
C GLY A 29 10.56 8.58 22.43
N ALA A 30 10.45 8.62 21.10
CA ALA A 30 9.71 7.65 20.29
C ALA A 30 10.62 7.08 19.18
N GLY A 31 10.69 5.75 19.07
CA GLY A 31 11.57 5.08 18.09
C GLY A 31 11.20 5.39 16.65
N LEU A 32 9.89 5.46 16.37
CA LEU A 32 9.30 5.80 15.08
C LEU A 32 7.97 6.52 15.30
N THR A 33 7.74 7.61 14.58
CA THR A 33 6.45 8.31 14.60
C THR A 33 5.88 8.50 13.20
N TYR A 34 4.55 8.46 13.08
CA TYR A 34 3.80 8.85 11.88
C TYR A 34 2.94 10.07 12.19
N ARG A 35 3.14 11.16 11.44
CA ARG A 35 2.47 12.46 11.65
C ARG A 35 2.54 12.95 13.12
N GLY A 36 3.56 12.53 13.86
CA GLY A 36 3.77 12.87 15.27
C GLY A 36 3.28 11.83 16.29
N TYR A 37 2.47 10.85 15.89
CA TYR A 37 2.00 9.76 16.75
C TYR A 37 3.04 8.64 16.84
N ASP A 38 3.25 8.04 18.02
CA ASP A 38 4.10 6.86 18.17
C ASP A 38 3.48 5.68 17.39
N VAL A 39 4.30 4.94 16.65
CA VAL A 39 3.85 3.77 15.90
C VAL A 39 3.30 2.67 16.82
N GLN A 40 3.78 2.57 18.06
CA GLN A 40 3.26 1.60 19.03
C GLN A 40 1.82 1.96 19.42
N ASP A 41 1.56 3.24 19.70
CA ASP A 41 0.21 3.73 20.00
C ASP A 41 -0.74 3.48 18.82
N LEU A 42 -0.29 3.76 17.58
CA LEU A 42 -1.08 3.50 16.38
C LEU A 42 -1.36 2.01 16.18
N ALA A 43 -0.36 1.14 16.41
CA ALA A 43 -0.53 -0.30 16.22
C ALA A 43 -1.46 -0.93 17.26
N GLU A 44 -1.49 -0.40 18.48
CA GLU A 44 -2.36 -0.88 19.56
C GLU A 44 -3.79 -0.36 19.45
N ASN A 45 -3.98 0.88 18.97
CA ASN A 45 -5.25 1.59 19.09
C ASN A 45 -5.94 1.92 17.76
N CYS A 46 -5.28 1.77 16.61
CA CYS A 46 -5.84 2.13 15.31
C CYS A 46 -5.92 0.95 14.34
N GLN A 47 -6.90 1.02 13.45
CA GLN A 47 -6.98 0.16 12.27
C GLN A 47 -6.01 0.63 11.19
N PHE A 48 -5.65 -0.28 10.28
CA PHE A 48 -4.78 0.06 9.15
C PHE A 48 -5.35 1.22 8.31
N GLU A 49 -6.66 1.26 8.11
CA GLU A 49 -7.33 2.30 7.34
C GLU A 49 -7.28 3.67 8.02
N GLU A 50 -7.28 3.73 9.36
CA GLU A 50 -7.06 4.98 10.09
C GLU A 50 -5.64 5.49 9.91
N VAL A 51 -4.64 4.58 9.92
CA VAL A 51 -3.23 4.93 9.68
C VAL A 51 -3.01 5.34 8.22
N ALA A 52 -3.63 4.65 7.25
CA ALA A 52 -3.59 5.04 5.85
C ALA A 52 -4.20 6.44 5.65
N TYR A 53 -5.35 6.69 6.27
CA TYR A 53 -6.00 8.00 6.27
C TYR A 53 -5.08 9.07 6.87
N LEU A 54 -4.47 8.81 8.02
CA LEU A 54 -3.49 9.70 8.66
C LEU A 54 -2.32 10.04 7.74
N ILE A 55 -1.79 9.06 7.00
CA ILE A 55 -0.68 9.27 6.08
C ILE A 55 -1.11 10.13 4.88
N PHE A 56 -2.28 9.86 4.29
CA PHE A 56 -2.74 10.59 3.11
C PHE A 56 -3.32 11.97 3.41
N PHE A 57 -4.16 12.09 4.43
CA PHE A 57 -4.92 13.30 4.75
C PHE A 57 -4.30 14.14 5.87
N GLY A 58 -3.40 13.55 6.67
CA GLY A 58 -2.57 14.26 7.64
C GLY A 58 -3.08 14.29 9.07
N GLU A 59 -4.29 13.80 9.31
CA GLU A 59 -4.92 13.70 10.62
C GLU A 59 -5.66 12.36 10.76
N LEU A 60 -5.91 11.90 11.99
CA LEU A 60 -6.73 10.71 12.21
C LEU A 60 -8.19 11.01 11.84
N PRO A 61 -8.89 10.07 11.18
CA PRO A 61 -10.27 10.30 10.77
C PRO A 61 -11.23 10.31 11.97
N THR A 62 -12.34 11.04 11.84
CA THR A 62 -13.52 10.80 12.66
C THR A 62 -14.17 9.46 12.29
N ALA A 63 -15.08 8.96 13.13
CA ALA A 63 -15.79 7.71 12.85
C ALA A 63 -16.56 7.74 11.49
N GLU A 64 -17.16 8.88 11.14
CA GLU A 64 -17.88 9.05 9.87
C GLU A 64 -16.92 9.08 8.66
N GLN A 65 -15.78 9.74 8.81
CA GLN A 65 -14.73 9.77 7.79
C GLN A 65 -14.14 8.37 7.58
N LEU A 66 -13.87 7.64 8.66
CA LEU A 66 -13.36 6.28 8.61
C LEU A 66 -14.35 5.34 7.90
N ALA A 67 -15.63 5.39 8.28
CA ALA A 67 -16.66 4.58 7.63
C ALA A 67 -16.75 4.88 6.13
N SER A 68 -16.73 6.16 5.76
CA SER A 68 -16.74 6.58 4.35
C SER A 68 -15.48 6.13 3.60
N TYR A 69 -14.31 6.22 4.23
CA TYR A 69 -13.05 5.82 3.63
C TYR A 69 -12.99 4.30 3.41
N LYS A 70 -13.43 3.50 4.38
CA LYS A 70 -13.52 2.04 4.25
C LYS A 70 -14.50 1.63 3.16
N ALA A 71 -15.66 2.28 3.07
CA ALA A 71 -16.62 2.05 2.00
C ALA A 71 -16.03 2.37 0.61
N LYS A 72 -15.29 3.47 0.49
CA LYS A 72 -14.55 3.83 -0.72
C LYS A 72 -13.51 2.75 -1.07
N LEU A 73 -12.64 2.37 -0.13
CA LEU A 73 -11.63 1.35 -0.38
C LEU A 73 -12.25 0.00 -0.76
N LYS A 74 -13.36 -0.39 -0.12
CA LYS A 74 -14.10 -1.62 -0.45
C LYS A 74 -14.64 -1.60 -1.89
N SER A 75 -15.18 -0.47 -2.37
CA SER A 75 -15.66 -0.35 -3.74
C SER A 75 -14.55 -0.38 -4.80
N LEU A 76 -13.29 -0.17 -4.39
CA LEU A 76 -12.11 -0.15 -5.27
C LEU A 76 -11.33 -1.48 -5.25
N ARG A 77 -11.86 -2.59 -4.73
CA ARG A 77 -11.12 -3.87 -4.65
C ARG A 77 -11.07 -4.65 -5.96
N GLN A 78 -12.08 -4.50 -6.81
CA GLN A 78 -12.22 -5.31 -8.01
C GLN A 78 -11.11 -5.02 -9.03
N LEU A 79 -10.47 -6.07 -9.55
CA LEU A 79 -9.46 -5.95 -10.60
C LEU A 79 -10.11 -5.87 -11.98
N PRO A 80 -9.61 -5.03 -12.90
CA PRO A 80 -10.03 -5.05 -14.29
C PRO A 80 -9.77 -6.42 -14.94
N GLN A 81 -10.68 -6.88 -15.80
CA GLN A 81 -10.54 -8.18 -16.47
C GLN A 81 -9.22 -8.32 -17.25
N ALA A 82 -8.79 -7.26 -17.94
CA ALA A 82 -7.52 -7.23 -18.66
C ALA A 82 -6.30 -7.40 -17.72
N LEU A 83 -6.39 -6.90 -16.48
CA LEU A 83 -5.34 -7.10 -15.48
C LEU A 83 -5.31 -8.55 -15.00
N LYS A 84 -6.47 -9.16 -14.71
CA LYS A 84 -6.58 -10.58 -14.35
C LYS A 84 -5.92 -11.46 -15.41
N GLU A 85 -6.23 -11.22 -16.68
CA GLU A 85 -5.64 -11.94 -17.81
C GLU A 85 -4.11 -11.79 -17.92
N VAL A 86 -3.56 -10.64 -17.56
CA VAL A 86 -2.11 -10.45 -17.47
C VAL A 86 -1.54 -11.27 -16.31
N LEU A 87 -2.17 -11.25 -15.14
CA LEU A 87 -1.75 -12.02 -13.96
C LEU A 87 -1.78 -13.54 -14.24
N GLU A 88 -2.79 -14.03 -14.97
CA GLU A 88 -2.89 -15.44 -15.37
C GLU A 88 -1.73 -15.92 -16.27
N ARG A 89 -1.04 -14.99 -16.95
CA ARG A 89 0.09 -15.31 -17.85
C ARG A 89 1.45 -15.26 -17.14
N ILE A 90 1.50 -14.82 -15.89
CA ILE A 90 2.72 -14.77 -15.10
C ILE A 90 3.00 -16.18 -14.54
N PRO A 91 4.17 -16.79 -14.83
CA PRO A 91 4.53 -18.11 -14.32
C PRO A 91 4.48 -18.21 -12.79
N ALA A 92 4.13 -19.39 -12.27
CA ALA A 92 4.03 -19.65 -10.83
C ALA A 92 5.38 -19.48 -10.09
N ASP A 93 6.50 -19.70 -10.77
CA ASP A 93 7.87 -19.54 -10.25
C ASP A 93 8.39 -18.09 -10.35
N SER A 94 7.56 -17.15 -10.81
CA SER A 94 7.91 -15.72 -10.80
C SER A 94 8.04 -15.19 -9.38
N HIS A 95 9.03 -14.32 -9.16
CA HIS A 95 9.18 -13.68 -7.86
C HIS A 95 7.95 -12.81 -7.54
N PRO A 96 7.28 -12.96 -6.37
CA PRO A 96 6.07 -12.21 -6.02
C PRO A 96 6.18 -10.68 -6.19
N MET A 97 7.35 -10.11 -5.93
CA MET A 97 7.59 -8.68 -6.15
C MET A 97 7.56 -8.27 -7.63
N ASP A 98 7.96 -9.14 -8.57
CA ASP A 98 7.84 -8.89 -10.01
C ASP A 98 6.37 -8.89 -10.45
N VAL A 99 5.55 -9.73 -9.81
CA VAL A 99 4.09 -9.76 -10.00
C VAL A 99 3.46 -8.46 -9.56
N MET A 100 3.80 -8.01 -8.34
CA MET A 100 3.30 -6.74 -7.79
C MET A 100 3.69 -5.55 -8.68
N ARG A 101 4.96 -5.48 -9.09
CA ARG A 101 5.45 -4.46 -10.04
C ARG A 101 4.64 -4.48 -11.34
N THR A 102 4.44 -5.66 -11.92
CA THR A 102 3.75 -5.84 -13.20
C THR A 102 2.27 -5.48 -13.07
N GLY A 103 1.60 -5.92 -12.00
CA GLY A 103 0.19 -5.65 -11.76
C GLY A 103 -0.09 -4.16 -11.61
N VAL A 104 0.72 -3.45 -10.81
CA VAL A 104 0.62 -1.99 -10.66
C VAL A 104 0.93 -1.27 -11.98
N SER A 105 1.95 -1.70 -12.72
CA SER A 105 2.29 -1.12 -14.02
C SER A 105 1.17 -1.29 -15.05
N MET A 106 0.54 -2.47 -15.09
CA MET A 106 -0.58 -2.73 -16.00
C MET A 106 -1.83 -1.94 -15.59
N LEU A 107 -2.09 -1.82 -14.28
CA LEU A 107 -3.17 -0.98 -13.77
C LEU A 107 -2.97 0.49 -14.21
N GLY A 108 -1.74 1.02 -14.19
CA GLY A 108 -1.44 2.36 -14.70
C GLY A 108 -1.71 2.56 -16.20
N ASN A 109 -1.61 1.50 -17.02
CA ASN A 109 -2.02 1.56 -18.44
C ASN A 109 -3.55 1.55 -18.61
N LEU A 110 -4.27 0.84 -17.73
CA LEU A 110 -5.73 0.70 -17.80
C LEU A 110 -6.47 1.90 -17.18
N GLU A 111 -5.91 2.44 -16.09
CA GLU A 111 -6.49 3.46 -15.23
C GLU A 111 -5.49 4.62 -15.07
N THR A 112 -5.04 5.18 -16.19
CA THR A 112 -4.00 6.21 -16.22
C THR A 112 -4.41 7.48 -15.47
N GLU A 113 -3.57 7.93 -14.55
CA GLU A 113 -3.68 9.25 -13.92
C GLU A 113 -3.53 10.35 -14.99
N LYS A 114 -4.58 11.15 -15.19
CA LYS A 114 -4.61 12.22 -16.21
C LYS A 114 -4.28 13.59 -15.66
N SER A 115 -4.48 13.81 -14.36
CA SER A 115 -4.07 15.00 -13.63
C SER A 115 -3.80 14.68 -12.17
N PHE A 116 -3.04 15.54 -11.49
CA PHE A 116 -2.78 15.39 -10.06
C PHE A 116 -4.01 15.61 -9.17
N ASP A 117 -5.14 16.06 -9.72
CA ASP A 117 -6.40 16.10 -8.98
C ASP A 117 -6.88 14.68 -8.63
N GLN A 118 -6.40 13.67 -9.37
CA GLN A 118 -6.73 12.26 -9.18
C GLN A 118 -5.76 11.52 -8.25
N GLN A 119 -4.67 12.16 -7.81
CA GLN A 119 -3.57 11.49 -7.10
C GLN A 119 -4.04 10.69 -5.87
N GLN A 120 -5.03 11.22 -5.14
CA GLN A 120 -5.57 10.56 -3.95
C GLN A 120 -6.44 9.35 -4.34
N ASP A 121 -7.26 9.49 -5.38
CA ASP A 121 -8.07 8.39 -5.89
C ASP A 121 -7.19 7.26 -6.44
N ILE A 122 -6.09 7.59 -7.12
CA ILE A 122 -5.11 6.63 -7.59
C ILE A 122 -4.38 5.94 -6.42
N ALA A 123 -3.98 6.69 -5.39
CA ALA A 123 -3.37 6.13 -4.19
C ALA A 123 -4.32 5.15 -3.47
N ASP A 124 -5.59 5.55 -3.29
CA ASP A 124 -6.63 4.71 -2.70
C ASP A 124 -6.91 3.46 -3.56
N ARG A 125 -6.92 3.62 -4.89
CA ARG A 125 -7.10 2.52 -5.85
C ARG A 125 -5.97 1.50 -5.77
N ILE A 126 -4.72 1.96 -5.71
CA ILE A 126 -3.57 1.07 -5.53
C ILE A 126 -3.67 0.37 -4.18
N LEU A 127 -3.94 1.11 -3.09
CA LEU A 127 -4.06 0.54 -1.75
C LEU A 127 -5.12 -0.58 -1.68
N ALA A 128 -6.28 -0.36 -2.30
CA ALA A 128 -7.39 -1.31 -2.33
C ALA A 128 -7.13 -2.54 -3.21
N THR A 129 -6.33 -2.43 -4.28
CA THR A 129 -6.11 -3.50 -5.26
C THR A 129 -4.88 -4.36 -5.00
N LEU A 130 -3.88 -3.86 -4.27
CA LEU A 130 -2.65 -4.61 -3.97
C LEU A 130 -2.89 -6.01 -3.37
N PRO A 131 -3.80 -6.21 -2.38
CA PRO A 131 -4.12 -7.55 -1.87
C PRO A 131 -4.66 -8.47 -2.96
N ALA A 132 -5.57 -7.94 -3.79
CA ALA A 132 -6.17 -8.70 -4.87
C ALA A 132 -5.15 -9.06 -5.96
N ILE A 133 -4.25 -8.15 -6.34
CA ILE A 133 -3.19 -8.40 -7.33
C ILE A 133 -2.36 -9.63 -6.94
N ILE A 134 -1.87 -9.67 -5.69
CA ILE A 134 -1.01 -10.75 -5.25
C ILE A 134 -1.77 -12.06 -5.05
N CYS A 135 -2.92 -12.02 -4.37
CA CYS A 135 -3.67 -13.23 -4.07
C CYS A 135 -4.29 -13.85 -5.33
N TYR A 136 -4.79 -13.02 -6.26
CA TYR A 136 -5.35 -13.52 -7.52
C TYR A 136 -4.31 -14.30 -8.33
N TRP A 137 -3.13 -13.73 -8.53
CA TRP A 137 -2.03 -14.43 -9.21
C TRP A 137 -1.63 -15.71 -8.46
N TYR A 138 -1.47 -15.64 -7.13
CA TYR A 138 -1.02 -16.79 -6.34
C TYR A 138 -2.00 -17.95 -6.43
N ARG A 139 -3.29 -17.70 -6.16
CA ARG A 139 -4.36 -18.72 -6.23
C ARG A 139 -4.52 -19.30 -7.64
N TYR A 140 -4.40 -18.47 -8.67
CA TYR A 140 -4.48 -18.96 -10.04
C TYR A 140 -3.28 -19.83 -10.40
N SER A 141 -2.06 -19.34 -10.15
CA SER A 141 -0.83 -19.99 -10.60
C SER A 141 -0.45 -21.23 -9.80
N HIS A 142 -0.82 -21.29 -8.51
CA HIS A 142 -0.48 -22.40 -7.61
C HIS A 142 -1.64 -23.39 -7.44
N ASP A 143 -2.88 -22.90 -7.37
CA ASP A 143 -4.05 -23.74 -7.08
C ASP A 143 -4.97 -23.95 -8.29
N GLY A 144 -4.77 -23.21 -9.39
CA GLY A 144 -5.66 -23.23 -10.55
C GLY A 144 -7.02 -22.58 -10.30
N VAL A 145 -7.14 -21.73 -9.27
CA VAL A 145 -8.41 -21.11 -8.84
C VAL A 145 -8.44 -19.63 -9.22
N ARG A 146 -9.49 -19.23 -9.94
CA ARG A 146 -9.86 -17.81 -10.06
C ARG A 146 -10.70 -17.41 -8.85
N ILE A 147 -10.27 -16.41 -8.11
CA ILE A 147 -10.98 -15.91 -6.92
C ILE A 147 -11.85 -14.69 -7.26
N GLU A 148 -12.92 -14.48 -6.48
CA GLU A 148 -13.69 -13.23 -6.49
C GLU A 148 -13.02 -12.24 -5.52
N GLU A 149 -12.67 -11.05 -6.00
CA GLU A 149 -11.92 -10.08 -5.20
C GLU A 149 -12.84 -9.19 -4.36
N SER A 150 -14.12 -9.09 -4.72
CA SER A 150 -15.07 -8.23 -4.03
C SER A 150 -15.71 -8.99 -2.87
N THR A 151 -15.06 -8.97 -1.71
CA THR A 151 -15.62 -9.59 -0.49
C THR A 151 -16.34 -8.56 0.37
N ASP A 152 -17.08 -9.06 1.37
CA ASP A 152 -17.73 -8.20 2.34
C ASP A 152 -16.85 -7.71 3.50
N ASP A 153 -15.58 -8.13 3.53
CA ASP A 153 -14.65 -7.81 4.63
C ASP A 153 -14.50 -6.31 4.85
N ASP A 154 -14.51 -5.92 6.12
CA ASP A 154 -14.50 -4.52 6.52
C ASP A 154 -13.11 -3.88 6.39
N SER A 155 -12.03 -4.65 6.55
CA SER A 155 -10.64 -4.17 6.46
C SER A 155 -9.84 -4.81 5.33
N ILE A 156 -8.80 -4.13 4.88
CA ILE A 156 -7.78 -4.61 3.94
C ILE A 156 -7.07 -5.85 4.49
N GLY A 157 -6.80 -5.87 5.80
CA GLY A 157 -6.17 -7.02 6.45
C GLY A 157 -7.04 -8.27 6.40
N ALA A 158 -8.33 -8.14 6.71
CA ALA A 158 -9.28 -9.25 6.62
C ALA A 158 -9.47 -9.72 5.17
N GLN A 159 -9.65 -8.77 4.25
CA GLN A 159 -9.72 -9.03 2.81
C GLN A 159 -8.51 -9.83 2.30
N PHE A 160 -7.29 -9.44 2.68
CA PHE A 160 -6.08 -10.14 2.25
C PHE A 160 -6.09 -11.61 2.69
N LEU A 161 -6.44 -11.88 3.96
CA LEU A 161 -6.49 -13.24 4.50
C LEU A 161 -7.61 -14.09 3.91
N HIS A 162 -8.74 -13.47 3.55
CA HIS A 162 -9.84 -14.16 2.89
C HIS A 162 -9.48 -14.57 1.45
N LEU A 163 -8.73 -13.72 0.73
CA LEU A 163 -8.31 -14.02 -0.65
C LEU A 163 -7.18 -15.06 -0.74
N LEU A 164 -6.37 -15.20 0.32
CA LEU A 164 -5.24 -16.12 0.38
C LEU A 164 -5.70 -17.59 0.48
#